data_AF-A0A964XAR3-F1
#
_entry.id   AF-A0A964XAR3-F1
#
_cell.length_a   1.000
_cell.length_b   1.000
_cell.length_c   1.000
_cell.angle_alpha   90.00
_cell.angle_beta   90.00
_cell.angle_gamma   90.00
#
_symmetry.space_group_name_H-M   'P 1'
#
loop_
_entity.id
_entity.type
_entity.pdbx_description
1 polymer ?
#
loop_
_entity_poly.entity_id
_entity_poly.type
_entity_poly.pdbx_seq_one_letter_code
_entity_poly.pdbx_strand_id
1 'polypeptide(L)'
;MTALDMAFVGGWDDRAADQRAHSERLRAGSVVLPIWRGKPQLGPLGLAWVGTEDPALHHAGGAWLYLGCHDGQDRFAADISTWEPDGLDSAALAMFADPTEQHYPGAAKGTRFGELRLAMMHLSAPEAAMAATARAVFNWHRSHRFCAACGTESA
;
A
#
# COMPACT_ATOMS: atom_id res chain seq x y z
N MET A 1 7.81 19.01 25.51
CA MET A 1 8.46 18.45 24.31
C MET A 1 7.62 17.28 23.85
N THR A 2 6.78 17.50 22.85
CA THR A 2 6.05 16.42 22.17
C THR A 2 7.10 15.51 21.57
N ALA A 3 7.07 14.21 21.91
CA ALA A 3 7.94 13.25 21.27
C ALA A 3 7.71 13.34 19.76
N LEU A 4 8.78 13.50 18.99
CA LEU A 4 8.76 13.23 17.56
C LEU A 4 8.38 11.76 17.44
N ASP A 5 7.11 11.50 17.14
CA ASP A 5 6.61 10.16 16.92
C ASP A 5 7.37 9.59 15.71
N MET A 6 8.29 8.66 15.98
CA MET A 6 9.20 8.15 14.96
C MET A 6 8.43 7.25 14.00
N ALA A 7 8.61 7.47 12.70
CA ALA A 7 7.89 6.77 11.62
C ALA A 7 8.01 5.22 11.61
N PHE A 8 8.88 4.63 12.44
CA PHE A 8 9.09 3.18 12.54
C PHE A 8 8.71 2.58 13.91
N VAL A 9 8.28 3.39 14.87
CA VAL A 9 7.90 2.93 16.23
C VAL A 9 6.37 2.80 16.34
N GLY A 10 5.63 3.38 15.39
CA GLY A 10 4.17 3.36 15.36
C GLY A 10 3.58 1.99 15.02
N GLY A 11 2.45 1.70 15.66
CA GLY A 11 1.46 0.72 15.21
C GLY A 11 0.15 1.43 14.87
N TRP A 12 -0.84 0.67 14.44
CA TRP A 12 -2.24 1.09 14.40
C TRP A 12 -3.05 0.18 15.33
N ASP A 13 -4.28 0.57 15.62
CA ASP A 13 -5.06 0.07 16.76
C ASP A 13 -5.14 -1.46 16.85
N ASP A 14 -5.51 -2.12 15.75
CA ASP A 14 -5.57 -3.57 15.70
C ASP A 14 -5.21 -4.11 14.31
N ARG A 15 -4.34 -5.12 14.27
CA ARG A 15 -4.03 -5.86 13.04
C ARG A 15 -5.08 -6.92 12.72
N ALA A 16 -5.95 -7.25 13.67
CA ALA A 16 -7.06 -8.20 13.58
C ALA A 16 -6.66 -9.48 12.85
N ALA A 17 -5.56 -10.10 13.29
CA ALA A 17 -4.92 -11.20 12.57
C ALA A 17 -5.82 -12.43 12.44
N ASP A 18 -6.69 -12.65 13.43
CA ASP A 18 -7.73 -13.68 13.47
C ASP A 18 -8.80 -13.50 12.38
N GLN A 19 -9.02 -12.28 11.89
CA GLN A 19 -9.99 -12.00 10.83
C GLN A 19 -9.45 -12.29 9.42
N ARG A 20 -8.14 -12.46 9.24
CA ARG A 20 -7.51 -12.56 7.90
C ARG A 20 -8.07 -13.68 7.04
N ALA A 21 -8.37 -14.83 7.64
CA ALA A 21 -8.92 -16.00 6.95
C ALA A 21 -10.32 -15.77 6.36
N HIS A 22 -11.02 -14.74 6.84
CA HIS A 22 -12.37 -14.37 6.41
C HIS A 22 -12.47 -12.89 6.06
N SER A 23 -11.34 -12.25 5.73
CA SER A 23 -11.27 -10.80 5.55
C SER A 23 -12.02 -10.32 4.31
N GLU A 24 -12.28 -11.20 3.35
CA GLU A 24 -13.10 -10.89 2.18
C GLU A 24 -14.47 -10.30 2.53
N ARG A 25 -15.09 -10.74 3.64
CA ARG A 25 -16.39 -10.23 4.11
C ARG A 25 -16.33 -8.80 4.65
N LEU A 26 -15.14 -8.35 5.06
CA LEU A 26 -14.90 -7.01 5.61
C LEU A 26 -14.65 -5.97 4.51
N ARG A 27 -14.45 -6.41 3.26
CA ARG A 27 -14.00 -5.53 2.18
C ARG A 27 -15.01 -4.46 1.84
N ALA A 28 -16.28 -4.80 1.66
CA ALA A 28 -17.31 -3.90 1.11
C ALA A 28 -17.56 -2.59 1.90
N GLY A 29 -17.16 -2.53 3.18
CA GLY A 29 -17.26 -1.32 4.01
C GLY A 29 -15.91 -0.72 4.38
N SER A 30 -14.83 -1.22 3.79
CA SER A 30 -13.46 -0.82 4.12
C SER A 30 -12.99 0.38 3.31
N VAL A 31 -11.84 0.94 3.71
CA VAL A 31 -11.06 1.78 2.79
C VAL A 31 -9.76 1.08 2.41
N VAL A 32 -9.28 1.40 1.22
CA VAL A 32 -8.17 0.69 0.57
C VAL A 32 -7.03 1.66 0.32
N LEU A 33 -5.80 1.24 0.60
CA LEU A 33 -4.58 1.91 0.19
C LEU A 33 -4.07 1.27 -1.11
N PRO A 34 -4.18 1.95 -2.27
CA PRO A 34 -3.52 1.48 -3.47
C PRO A 34 -2.00 1.51 -3.29
N ILE A 35 -1.33 0.44 -3.72
CA ILE A 35 0.12 0.34 -3.78
C ILE A 35 0.51 0.07 -5.24
N TRP A 36 1.37 0.90 -5.81
CA TRP A 36 1.92 0.68 -7.14
C TRP A 36 3.43 0.42 -7.03
N ARG A 37 3.87 -0.79 -7.37
CA ARG A 37 5.28 -1.22 -7.32
C ARG A 37 6.00 -0.86 -6.00
N GLY A 38 5.27 -0.98 -4.89
CA GLY A 38 5.77 -0.68 -3.55
C GLY A 38 5.69 0.80 -3.15
N LYS A 39 5.22 1.69 -4.03
CA LYS A 39 4.88 3.08 -3.73
C LYS A 39 3.43 3.16 -3.25
N PRO A 40 3.14 3.65 -2.04
CA PRO A 40 1.77 3.89 -1.62
C PRO A 40 1.18 5.13 -2.31
N GLN A 41 -0.15 5.17 -2.39
CA GLN A 41 -0.85 6.38 -2.79
C GLN A 41 -0.77 7.42 -1.67
N LEU A 42 -0.22 8.59 -2.00
CA LEU A 42 -0.02 9.74 -1.12
C LEU A 42 -0.95 10.87 -1.54
N GLY A 43 -1.56 11.53 -0.57
CA GLY A 43 -2.29 12.78 -0.74
C GLY A 43 -1.49 13.98 -0.24
N PRO A 44 -2.14 15.16 -0.14
CA PRO A 44 -1.52 16.37 0.40
C PRO A 44 -1.16 16.30 1.89
N LEU A 45 -1.85 15.45 2.67
CA LEU A 45 -1.76 15.41 4.13
C LEU A 45 -1.30 14.06 4.70
N GLY A 46 -0.94 13.10 3.87
CA GLY A 46 -0.63 11.74 4.32
C GLY A 46 -0.89 10.69 3.25
N LEU A 47 -1.35 9.51 3.65
CA LEU A 47 -1.84 8.50 2.72
C LEU A 47 -3.18 8.91 2.12
N ALA A 48 -3.38 8.59 0.85
CA ALA A 48 -4.65 8.81 0.16
C ALA A 48 -5.36 7.47 -0.05
N TRP A 49 -6.34 7.23 0.82
CA TRP A 49 -7.20 6.06 0.80
C TRP A 49 -8.34 6.22 -0.22
N VAL A 50 -8.81 5.10 -0.77
CA VAL A 50 -9.93 5.06 -1.71
C VAL A 50 -11.03 4.11 -1.21
N GLY A 51 -12.23 4.27 -1.74
CA GLY A 51 -13.32 3.29 -1.54
C GLY A 51 -13.07 2.02 -2.36
N THR A 52 -13.79 0.94 -2.03
CA THR A 52 -13.60 -0.37 -2.67
C THR A 52 -13.97 -0.42 -4.14
N GLU A 53 -14.79 0.52 -4.58
CA GLU A 53 -15.25 0.66 -5.97
C GLU A 53 -14.40 1.64 -6.79
N ASP A 54 -13.25 2.08 -6.26
CA ASP A 54 -12.37 2.98 -6.99
C ASP A 54 -11.80 2.30 -8.25
N PRO A 55 -11.86 2.95 -9.44
CA PRO A 55 -11.40 2.34 -10.69
C PRO A 55 -9.95 1.87 -10.68
N ALA A 56 -9.07 2.48 -9.87
CA ALA A 56 -7.68 2.04 -9.74
C ALA A 56 -7.57 0.60 -9.22
N LEU A 57 -8.53 0.17 -8.41
CA LEU A 57 -8.52 -1.16 -7.79
C LEU A 57 -8.84 -2.29 -8.78
N HIS A 58 -9.35 -1.98 -9.98
CA HIS A 58 -9.51 -2.98 -11.05
C HIS A 58 -8.17 -3.61 -11.46
N HIS A 59 -7.05 -2.90 -11.25
CA HIS A 59 -5.70 -3.40 -11.52
C HIS A 59 -5.16 -4.34 -10.43
N ALA A 60 -5.84 -4.44 -9.28
CA ALA A 60 -5.36 -5.27 -8.17
C ALA A 60 -5.57 -6.77 -8.40
N GLY A 61 -6.60 -7.15 -9.17
CA GLY A 61 -7.00 -8.56 -9.29
C GLY A 61 -7.20 -9.20 -7.91
N GLY A 62 -6.43 -10.25 -7.61
CA GLY A 62 -6.43 -10.95 -6.32
C GLY A 62 -5.45 -10.40 -5.27
N ALA A 63 -4.64 -9.39 -5.59
CA ALA A 63 -3.57 -8.89 -4.73
C ALA A 63 -4.08 -7.91 -3.65
N TRP A 64 -4.91 -8.42 -2.74
CA TRP A 64 -5.48 -7.67 -1.63
C TRP A 64 -4.85 -8.10 -0.30
N LEU A 65 -4.65 -7.14 0.60
CA LEU A 65 -4.10 -7.36 1.93
C LEU A 65 -4.97 -6.69 2.98
N TYR A 66 -5.48 -7.46 3.94
CA TYR A 66 -6.12 -6.89 5.12
C TYR A 66 -5.08 -6.38 6.11
N LEU A 67 -5.12 -5.08 6.41
CA LEU A 67 -4.22 -4.44 7.35
C LEU A 67 -4.78 -4.47 8.79
N GLY A 68 -6.09 -4.61 8.95
CA GLY A 68 -6.75 -4.61 10.26
C GLY A 68 -7.74 -3.45 10.39
N CYS A 69 -7.97 -3.02 11.62
CA CYS A 69 -8.88 -1.95 11.95
C CYS A 69 -8.10 -0.76 12.55
N HIS A 70 -8.42 0.44 12.08
CA HIS A 70 -7.88 1.68 12.64
C HIS A 70 -8.93 2.78 12.61
N ASP A 71 -9.14 3.42 13.76
CA ASP A 71 -10.22 4.38 14.03
C ASP A 71 -11.61 3.78 13.77
N GLY A 72 -11.80 2.51 14.14
CA GLY A 72 -13.06 1.78 13.93
C GLY A 72 -13.37 1.44 12.47
N GLN A 73 -12.41 1.65 11.56
CA GLN A 73 -12.56 1.43 10.13
C GLN A 73 -11.61 0.34 9.65
N ASP A 74 -12.16 -0.67 8.97
CA ASP A 74 -11.37 -1.69 8.29
C ASP A 74 -10.49 -1.08 7.19
N ARG A 75 -9.21 -1.47 7.17
CA ARG A 75 -8.20 -1.01 6.24
C ARG A 75 -7.68 -2.17 5.40
N PHE A 76 -7.66 -1.99 4.10
CA PHE A 76 -7.01 -2.87 3.15
C PHE A 76 -5.88 -2.15 2.42
N ALA A 77 -4.97 -2.91 1.84
CA ALA A 77 -4.13 -2.44 0.75
C ALA A 77 -4.36 -3.31 -0.48
N ALA A 78 -4.12 -2.76 -1.66
CA ALA A 78 -4.27 -3.46 -2.94
C ALA A 78 -3.08 -3.16 -3.85
N ASP A 79 -2.41 -4.19 -4.37
CA ASP A 79 -1.28 -4.03 -5.29
C ASP A 79 -1.78 -3.81 -6.71
N ILE A 80 -1.76 -2.57 -7.19
CA ILE A 80 -2.18 -2.17 -8.53
C ILE A 80 -1.01 -2.17 -9.53
N SER A 81 0.08 -2.89 -9.25
CA SER A 81 1.29 -2.90 -10.10
C SER A 81 1.08 -3.36 -11.55
N THR A 82 -0.08 -3.91 -11.89
CA THR A 82 -0.45 -4.25 -13.28
C THR A 82 -0.83 -3.03 -14.11
N TRP A 83 -1.11 -1.89 -13.47
CA TRP A 83 -1.25 -0.62 -14.15
C TRP A 83 0.10 -0.09 -14.62
N GLU A 84 0.20 0.26 -15.90
CA GLU A 84 1.37 0.90 -16.50
C GLU A 84 1.05 2.37 -16.82
N PRO A 85 1.70 3.33 -16.14
CA PRO A 85 1.61 4.75 -16.47
C PRO A 85 2.26 5.07 -17.82
N ASP A 86 1.69 6.04 -18.54
CA ASP A 86 2.33 6.59 -19.74
C ASP A 86 3.64 7.32 -19.40
N GLY A 87 4.66 7.17 -20.25
CA GLY A 87 5.90 7.94 -20.14
C GLY A 87 6.80 7.55 -18.96
N LEU A 88 6.76 6.28 -18.54
CA LEU A 88 7.56 5.79 -17.42
C LEU A 88 9.07 5.95 -17.64
N ASP A 89 9.74 6.72 -16.78
CA ASP A 89 11.20 6.77 -16.74
C ASP A 89 11.74 5.59 -15.93
N SER A 90 12.07 4.49 -16.61
CA SER A 90 12.63 3.29 -15.99
C SER A 90 13.98 3.51 -15.31
N ALA A 91 14.79 4.46 -15.80
CA ALA A 91 16.12 4.72 -15.25
C ALA A 91 16.02 5.43 -13.89
N ALA A 92 15.14 6.43 -13.79
CA ALA A 92 14.85 7.11 -12.53
C ALA A 92 14.22 6.15 -11.49
N LEU A 93 13.34 5.25 -11.94
CA LEU A 93 12.70 4.24 -11.08
C LEU A 93 13.69 3.29 -10.40
N ALA A 94 14.83 3.02 -11.04
CA ALA A 94 15.86 2.12 -10.54
C ALA A 94 16.82 2.77 -9.51
N MET A 95 16.68 4.08 -9.26
CA MET A 95 17.51 4.79 -8.30
C MET A 95 17.23 4.32 -6.87
N PHE A 96 18.24 4.39 -6.00
CA PHE A 96 18.08 4.04 -4.58
C PHE A 96 16.98 4.87 -3.92
N ALA A 97 17.00 6.19 -4.12
CA ALA A 97 15.89 7.09 -3.82
C ALA A 97 15.23 7.47 -5.15
N ASP A 98 14.10 6.84 -5.43
CA ASP A 98 13.31 7.08 -6.63
C ASP A 98 12.51 8.40 -6.46
N PRO A 99 12.82 9.46 -7.23
CA PRO A 99 12.16 10.75 -7.10
C PRO A 99 10.86 10.83 -7.91
N THR A 100 10.52 9.79 -8.68
CA THR A 100 9.39 9.84 -9.61
C THR A 100 8.08 9.71 -8.85
N GLU A 101 7.09 10.45 -9.33
CA GLU A 101 5.71 10.37 -8.88
C GLU A 101 4.84 9.89 -10.04
N GLN A 102 3.94 8.95 -9.76
CA GLN A 102 2.98 8.44 -10.74
C GLN A 102 1.57 8.89 -10.36
N HIS A 103 0.82 9.41 -11.34
CA HIS A 103 -0.54 9.88 -11.13
C HIS A 103 -1.51 8.97 -11.87
N TYR A 104 -2.44 8.36 -11.14
CA TYR A 104 -3.47 7.54 -11.77
C TYR A 104 -4.50 8.43 -12.48
N PRO A 105 -4.86 8.14 -13.74
CA PRO A 105 -5.87 8.90 -14.48
C PRO A 105 -7.22 8.92 -13.74
N GLY A 106 -7.74 10.12 -13.47
CA GLY A 106 -9.03 10.29 -12.79
C GLY A 106 -8.96 10.19 -11.26
N ALA A 107 -7.78 10.01 -10.66
CA ALA A 107 -7.62 10.08 -9.21
C ALA A 107 -7.84 11.51 -8.68
N ALA A 108 -8.14 11.61 -7.39
CA ALA A 108 -8.38 12.89 -6.73
C ALA A 108 -7.19 13.85 -6.87
N LYS A 109 -7.47 15.16 -6.96
CA LYS A 109 -6.42 16.15 -7.15
C LYS A 109 -5.40 16.10 -6.01
N GLY A 110 -4.11 16.05 -6.36
CA GLY A 110 -3.00 15.99 -5.40
C GLY A 110 -2.65 14.58 -4.92
N THR A 111 -3.32 13.54 -5.42
CA THR A 111 -2.90 12.16 -5.18
C THR A 111 -1.82 11.71 -6.14
N ARG A 112 -0.86 10.94 -5.63
CA ARG A 112 0.25 10.37 -6.41
C ARG A 112 0.81 9.12 -5.75
N PHE A 113 1.42 8.23 -6.51
CA PHE A 113 2.26 7.17 -5.98
C PHE A 113 3.67 7.71 -5.82
N GLY A 114 4.19 7.71 -4.59
CA GLY A 114 5.51 8.24 -4.26
C GLY A 114 6.36 7.23 -3.50
N GLU A 115 7.67 7.44 -3.52
CA GLU A 115 8.61 6.58 -2.79
C GLU A 115 8.38 6.71 -1.27
N LEU A 116 8.17 5.56 -0.61
CA LEU A 116 7.76 5.52 0.79
C LEU A 116 8.79 6.19 1.71
N ARG A 117 10.10 5.88 1.57
CA ARG A 117 11.15 6.42 2.44
C ARG A 117 11.22 7.95 2.39
N LEU A 118 11.02 8.54 1.21
CA LEU A 118 10.91 10.00 1.05
C LEU A 118 9.63 10.55 1.69
N ALA A 119 8.54 9.81 1.62
CA ALA A 119 7.25 10.21 2.18
C ALA A 119 7.16 10.10 3.70
N MET A 120 7.95 9.24 4.35
CA MET A 120 7.80 8.91 5.79
C MET A 120 7.81 10.12 6.73
N MET A 121 8.53 11.20 6.37
CA MET A 121 8.58 12.43 7.18
C MET A 121 7.26 13.20 7.23
N HIS A 122 6.32 12.88 6.34
CA HIS A 122 5.03 13.54 6.20
C HIS A 122 3.85 12.63 6.57
N LEU A 123 4.13 11.39 6.99
CA LEU A 123 3.11 10.44 7.41
C LEU A 123 2.98 10.44 8.93
N SER A 124 1.76 10.25 9.43
CA SER A 124 1.58 9.86 10.82
C SER A 124 2.20 8.48 11.09
N ALA A 125 2.50 8.16 12.35
CA ALA A 125 3.11 6.89 12.69
C ALA A 125 2.23 5.66 12.30
N PRO A 126 0.89 5.68 12.48
CA PRO A 126 0.02 4.59 12.00
C PRO A 126 0.03 4.44 10.47
N GLU A 127 0.00 5.55 9.73
CA GLU A 127 0.07 5.55 8.27
C GLU A 127 1.40 4.98 7.76
N ALA A 128 2.52 5.45 8.32
CA ALA A 128 3.84 4.94 7.98
C ALA A 128 3.95 3.43 8.23
N ALA A 129 3.42 2.95 9.36
CA ALA A 129 3.40 1.54 9.72
C ALA A 129 2.55 0.70 8.77
N MET A 130 1.35 1.17 8.41
CA MET A 130 0.46 0.49 7.46
C MET A 130 1.07 0.43 6.05
N ALA A 131 1.59 1.55 5.54
CA ALA A 131 2.23 1.60 4.22
C ALA A 131 3.50 0.73 4.15
N ALA A 132 4.33 0.74 5.20
CA ALA A 132 5.51 -0.11 5.29
C ALA A 132 5.14 -1.60 5.32
N THR A 133 4.09 -1.96 6.07
CA THR A 133 3.58 -3.33 6.14
C THR A 133 3.06 -3.79 4.78
N ALA A 134 2.21 -2.99 4.13
CA ALA A 134 1.66 -3.29 2.80
C ALA A 134 2.77 -3.48 1.77
N ARG A 135 3.71 -2.54 1.70
CA ARG A 135 4.88 -2.62 0.82
C ARG A 135 5.70 -3.88 1.06
N ALA A 136 5.99 -4.22 2.32
CA ALA A 136 6.79 -5.38 2.67
C ALA A 136 6.11 -6.70 2.23
N VAL A 137 4.81 -6.85 2.53
CA VAL A 137 4.05 -8.06 2.20
C VAL A 137 3.90 -8.23 0.69
N PHE A 138 3.53 -7.18 -0.04
CA PHE A 138 3.43 -7.28 -1.51
C PHE A 138 4.79 -7.55 -2.19
N ASN A 139 5.87 -6.94 -1.69
CA ASN A 139 7.21 -7.25 -2.20
C ASN A 139 7.63 -8.69 -1.89
N TRP A 140 7.24 -9.23 -0.73
CA TRP A 140 7.47 -10.64 -0.40
C TRP A 140 6.73 -11.54 -1.37
N HIS A 141 5.42 -11.34 -1.59
CA HIS A 141 4.64 -12.11 -2.56
C HIS A 141 5.25 -12.08 -3.97
N ARG A 142 5.75 -10.91 -4.41
CA ARG A 142 6.39 -10.75 -5.72
C ARG A 142 7.68 -11.54 -5.87
N SER A 143 8.50 -11.58 -4.81
CA SER A 143 9.81 -12.23 -4.82
C SER A 143 9.77 -13.71 -4.42
N HIS A 144 8.68 -14.16 -3.78
CA HIS A 144 8.52 -15.53 -3.24
C HIS A 144 7.32 -16.25 -3.87
N ARG A 145 7.19 -16.13 -5.19
CA ARG A 145 6.10 -16.75 -5.95
C ARG A 145 6.15 -18.28 -5.99
N PHE A 146 7.29 -18.90 -5.69
CA PHE A 146 7.47 -20.35 -5.77
C PHE A 146 7.91 -20.91 -4.42
N CYS A 147 7.46 -22.13 -4.12
CA CYS A 147 7.83 -22.85 -2.91
C CYS A 147 9.34 -23.11 -2.90
N ALA A 148 10.02 -22.67 -1.83
CA ALA A 148 11.45 -22.86 -1.68
C ALA A 148 11.87 -24.35 -1.56
N ALA A 149 10.93 -25.24 -1.23
CA ALA A 149 11.19 -26.68 -1.08
C ALA A 149 11.01 -27.48 -2.38
N CYS A 150 10.00 -27.18 -3.19
CA CYS A 150 9.66 -27.97 -4.39
C CYS A 150 9.62 -27.20 -5.71
N GLY A 151 9.70 -25.87 -5.69
CA GLY A 151 9.65 -25.02 -6.88
C GLY A 151 8.26 -24.85 -7.52
N THR A 152 7.20 -25.46 -6.97
CA THR A 152 5.81 -25.21 -7.42
C THR A 152 5.36 -23.79 -7.06
N GLU A 153 4.54 -23.16 -7.90
CA GLU A 153 3.98 -21.83 -7.60
C GLU A 153 3.15 -21.88 -6.30
N SER A 154 3.43 -20.93 -5.40
CA SER A 154 2.74 -20.80 -4.12
C SER A 154 1.37 -20.17 -4.35
N ALA A 155 0.35 -20.72 -3.71
CA ALA A 155 -1.02 -20.19 -3.72
C ALA A 155 -1.16 -18.92 -2.87
#